data_AF-A0A960RW42-F1
#
_entry.id   AF-A0A960RW42-F1
#
_cell.length_a   1.000
_cell.length_b   1.000
_cell.length_c   1.000
_cell.angle_alpha   90.00
_cell.angle_beta   90.00
_cell.angle_gamma   90.00
#
_symmetry.space_group_name_H-M   'P 1'
#
loop_
_entity.id
_entity.type
_entity.pdbx_description
1 polymer ?
#
loop_
_entity_poly.entity_id
_entity_poly.type
_entity_poly.pdbx_seq_one_letter_code
_entity_poly.pdbx_strand_id
1 'polypeptide(L)'
;METIIVRSCIKPNLKRVLLLRGTAIAGIGVILLALSGSFIPPEHLRIWGFPIILVGGAMIAIGMLPYRRICRKEDVPDELRVLGEEYIQYRLWGKPVLTVPTKSIASMKHIEGGYRYGIAMNLRHPIPEKIVIHDPKFSDEKFHAQSAKRTGYDLFFPYFSRQGFTRIAFLELIKSPTE
;
A
#
# COMPACT_ATOMS: atom_id res chain seq x y z
N MET A 1 13.71 -8.46 25.21
CA MET A 1 13.87 -8.01 23.81
C MET A 1 12.68 -7.13 23.48
N GLU A 2 12.86 -5.82 23.47
CA GLU A 2 11.79 -4.91 23.05
C GLU A 2 11.60 -5.04 21.53
N THR A 3 10.38 -5.36 21.11
CA THR A 3 10.03 -5.44 19.69
C THR A 3 9.19 -4.22 19.35
N ILE A 4 9.73 -3.31 18.56
CA ILE A 4 8.99 -2.11 18.16
C ILE A 4 8.23 -2.43 16.88
N ILE A 5 6.90 -2.28 16.96
CA ILE A 5 5.99 -2.54 15.86
C ILE A 5 5.44 -1.21 15.38
N VAL A 6 5.73 -0.86 14.14
CA VAL A 6 5.09 0.25 13.44
C VAL A 6 4.08 -0.33 12.46
N ARG A 7 2.85 0.17 12.51
CA ARG A 7 1.77 -0.24 11.61
C ARG A 7 1.55 0.82 10.53
N SER A 8 1.23 0.37 9.32
CA SER A 8 0.80 1.26 8.24
C SER A 8 -0.51 1.96 8.63
N CYS A 9 -0.62 3.25 8.31
CA CYS A 9 -1.81 4.05 8.56
C CYS A 9 -2.15 4.88 7.31
N ILE A 10 -3.37 4.71 6.80
CA ILE A 10 -3.84 5.46 5.63
C ILE A 10 -4.30 6.86 6.07
N LYS A 11 -3.64 7.91 5.56
CA LYS A 11 -4.03 9.31 5.77
C LYS A 11 -5.53 9.52 5.43
N PRO A 12 -6.31 10.20 6.29
CA PRO A 12 -7.73 10.42 6.08
C PRO A 12 -8.07 11.12 4.74
N ASN A 13 -7.23 12.08 4.33
CA ASN A 13 -7.41 12.80 3.06
C ASN A 13 -7.29 11.87 1.85
N LEU A 14 -6.31 10.97 1.87
CA LEU A 14 -6.13 9.97 0.82
C LEU A 14 -7.32 9.00 0.77
N LYS A 15 -7.78 8.54 1.94
CA LYS A 15 -8.97 7.70 2.08
C LYS A 15 -10.20 8.39 1.47
N ARG A 16 -10.48 9.64 1.84
CA ARG A 16 -11.62 10.40 1.31
C ARG A 16 -11.58 10.52 -0.22
N VAL A 17 -10.44 10.89 -0.80
CA VAL A 17 -10.33 11.05 -2.27
C VAL A 17 -10.53 9.72 -3.00
N LEU A 18 -9.92 8.64 -2.52
CA LEU A 18 -10.07 7.31 -3.13
C LEU A 18 -11.51 6.80 -3.04
N LEU A 19 -12.17 7.03 -1.90
CA LEU A 19 -13.58 6.69 -1.71
C LEU A 19 -14.49 7.52 -2.60
N LEU A 20 -14.31 8.84 -2.66
CA LEU A 20 -15.10 9.72 -3.52
C LEU A 20 -14.99 9.34 -5.00
N ARG A 21 -13.78 9.02 -5.48
CA ARG A 21 -13.58 8.55 -6.85
C ARG A 21 -14.31 7.23 -7.12
N GLY A 22 -14.24 6.29 -6.18
CA GLY A 22 -14.96 5.01 -6.27
C GLY A 22 -16.48 5.20 -6.28
N THR A 23 -17.00 6.00 -5.35
CA THR A 23 -18.42 6.32 -5.23
C THR A 23 -18.93 7.07 -6.46
N ALA A 24 -18.15 7.98 -7.05
CA ALA A 24 -18.53 8.68 -8.28
C ALA A 24 -18.72 7.70 -9.45
N ILE A 25 -17.76 6.78 -9.64
CA ILE A 25 -17.85 5.75 -10.70
C ILE A 25 -19.04 4.82 -10.46
N ALA A 26 -19.23 4.36 -9.22
CA ALA A 26 -20.37 3.51 -8.88
C ALA A 26 -21.70 4.24 -9.06
N GLY A 27 -21.76 5.52 -8.67
CA GLY A 27 -22.93 6.38 -8.83
C GLY A 27 -23.31 6.54 -10.31
N ILE A 28 -22.34 6.74 -11.21
CA ILE A 28 -22.60 6.79 -12.65
C ILE A 28 -23.19 5.46 -13.14
N GLY A 29 -22.65 4.32 -12.67
CA GLY A 29 -23.20 3.00 -12.98
C GLY A 29 -24.65 2.83 -12.52
N VAL A 30 -24.97 3.27 -11.29
CA VAL A 30 -26.33 3.25 -10.75
C VAL A 30 -27.27 4.15 -11.57
N ILE A 31 -26.84 5.38 -11.88
CA ILE A 31 -27.62 6.33 -12.68
C ILE A 31 -27.90 5.76 -14.08
N LEU A 32 -26.90 5.14 -14.71
CA LEU A 32 -27.05 4.50 -16.01
C LEU A 32 -28.14 3.41 -15.97
N LEU A 33 -28.13 2.54 -14.96
CA LEU A 33 -29.13 1.49 -14.79
C LEU A 33 -30.53 2.06 -14.48
N ALA A 34 -30.60 3.07 -13.62
CA ALA A 34 -31.87 3.69 -13.24
C ALA A 34 -32.52 4.42 -14.42
N LEU A 35 -31.76 5.23 -15.16
CA LEU A 35 -32.27 5.97 -16.31
C LEU A 35 -32.62 5.05 -17.47
N SER A 36 -31.79 4.04 -17.75
CA SER A 36 -32.10 3.07 -18.80
C SER A 36 -33.37 2.27 -18.49
N GLY A 37 -33.55 1.82 -17.25
CA GLY A 37 -34.76 1.11 -16.84
C GLY A 37 -36.02 1.98 -16.83
N SER A 38 -35.90 3.29 -16.63
CA SER A 38 -37.05 4.19 -16.51
C SER A 38 -37.48 4.85 -17.83
N PHE A 39 -36.55 5.15 -18.73
CA PHE A 39 -36.81 5.99 -19.90
C PHE A 39 -36.63 5.30 -21.25
N ILE A 40 -35.96 4.14 -21.32
CA ILE A 40 -35.75 3.46 -22.61
C ILE A 40 -36.96 2.58 -22.93
N PRO A 41 -37.57 2.73 -24.13
CA PRO A 41 -38.68 1.88 -24.55
C PRO A 41 -38.32 0.39 -24.54
N PRO A 42 -39.29 -0.51 -24.27
CA PRO A 42 -39.04 -1.96 -24.19
C PRO A 42 -38.39 -2.56 -25.44
N GLU A 43 -38.70 -2.03 -26.63
CA GLU A 43 -38.15 -2.48 -27.91
C GLU A 43 -36.62 -2.34 -27.97
N HIS A 44 -36.11 -1.18 -27.54
CA HIS A 44 -34.66 -0.94 -27.48
C HIS A 44 -34.02 -1.68 -26.30
N LEU A 45 -34.74 -1.81 -25.18
CA LEU A 45 -34.27 -2.56 -24.01
C LEU A 45 -34.03 -4.04 -24.31
N ARG A 46 -34.80 -4.63 -25.24
CA ARG A 46 -34.61 -6.03 -25.67
C ARG A 46 -33.22 -6.29 -26.25
N ILE A 47 -32.64 -5.31 -26.95
CA ILE A 47 -31.32 -5.44 -27.60
C ILE A 47 -30.23 -4.92 -26.68
N TRP A 48 -30.44 -3.75 -26.07
CA TRP A 48 -29.41 -3.03 -25.29
C TRP A 48 -29.46 -3.26 -23.79
N GLY A 49 -30.54 -3.85 -23.26
CA GLY A 49 -30.72 -4.02 -21.82
C GLY A 49 -29.61 -4.86 -21.18
N PHE A 50 -29.25 -5.99 -21.79
CA PHE A 50 -28.17 -6.82 -21.25
C PHE A 50 -26.79 -6.13 -21.29
N PRO A 51 -26.35 -5.51 -22.40
CA PRO A 51 -25.16 -4.67 -22.40
C PRO A 51 -25.17 -3.56 -21.34
N ILE A 52 -26.29 -2.85 -21.17
CA ILE A 52 -26.42 -1.77 -20.18
C ILE A 52 -26.28 -2.31 -18.76
N ILE A 53 -26.88 -3.46 -18.45
CA ILE A 53 -26.72 -4.16 -17.17
C ILE A 53 -25.27 -4.53 -16.92
N LEU A 54 -24.57 -5.09 -17.92
CA LEU A 54 -23.17 -5.45 -17.78
C LEU A 54 -22.28 -4.23 -17.54
N VAL A 55 -22.45 -3.17 -18.32
CA VAL A 55 -21.65 -1.95 -18.19
C VAL A 55 -21.93 -1.26 -16.84
N GLY A 56 -23.19 -1.07 -16.49
CA GLY A 56 -23.58 -0.45 -15.21
C GLY A 56 -23.11 -1.27 -14.02
N GLY A 57 -23.31 -2.58 -14.05
CA GLY A 57 -22.83 -3.50 -13.01
C GLY A 57 -21.31 -3.52 -12.89
N ALA A 58 -20.57 -3.52 -14.01
CA ALA A 58 -19.12 -3.44 -14.01
C ALA A 58 -18.63 -2.10 -13.42
N MET A 59 -19.26 -0.98 -13.76
CA MET A 59 -18.93 0.33 -13.18
C MET A 59 -19.13 0.34 -11.66
N ILE A 60 -20.25 -0.20 -11.17
CA ILE A 60 -20.49 -0.34 -9.72
C ILE A 60 -19.41 -1.20 -9.08
N ALA A 61 -19.12 -2.38 -9.64
CA ALA A 61 -18.12 -3.29 -9.12
C ALA A 61 -16.72 -2.65 -9.07
N ILE A 62 -16.31 -1.95 -10.13
CA ILE A 62 -15.02 -1.24 -10.21
C ILE A 62 -14.99 -0.09 -9.20
N GLY A 63 -16.09 0.66 -9.06
CA GLY A 63 -16.21 1.74 -8.08
C GLY A 63 -16.08 1.27 -6.62
N MET A 64 -16.47 0.03 -6.33
CA MET A 64 -16.33 -0.57 -4.99
C MET A 64 -14.93 -1.16 -4.70
N LEU A 65 -14.09 -1.39 -5.71
CA LEU A 65 -12.73 -1.90 -5.51
C LEU A 65 -11.86 -1.05 -4.56
N PRO A 66 -11.78 0.29 -4.67
CA PRO A 66 -10.99 1.10 -3.75
C PRO A 66 -11.46 0.98 -2.31
N TYR A 67 -12.78 0.90 -2.07
CA TYR A 67 -13.34 0.68 -0.74
C TYR A 67 -12.85 -0.65 -0.14
N ARG A 68 -12.98 -1.76 -0.88
CA ARG A 68 -12.50 -3.08 -0.45
C ARG A 68 -11.00 -3.09 -0.14
N ARG A 69 -10.19 -2.41 -0.97
CA ARG A 69 -8.74 -2.32 -0.77
C ARG A 69 -8.36 -1.52 0.48
N ILE A 70 -9.08 -0.45 0.78
CA ILE A 70 -8.84 0.37 1.98
C ILE A 70 -9.25 -0.41 3.23
N CYS A 71 -10.47 -0.97 3.26
CA CYS A 71 -10.96 -1.75 4.41
C CYS A 71 -9.99 -2.89 4.74
N ARG A 72 -9.54 -3.65 3.74
CA ARG A 72 -8.57 -4.73 3.97
C ARG A 72 -7.24 -4.24 4.59
N LYS A 73 -6.77 -3.04 4.23
CA LYS A 73 -5.57 -2.44 4.82
C LYS A 73 -5.80 -1.89 6.23
N GLU A 74 -7.04 -1.53 6.57
CA GLU A 74 -7.43 -1.11 7.91
C GLU A 74 -7.59 -2.31 8.85
N ASP A 75 -8.19 -3.40 8.35
CA ASP A 75 -8.41 -4.64 9.11
C ASP A 75 -7.09 -5.37 9.39
N VAL A 76 -6.21 -5.43 8.39
CA VAL A 76 -4.91 -6.11 8.50
C VAL A 76 -3.80 -5.19 7.98
N PRO A 77 -3.29 -4.26 8.82
CA PRO A 77 -2.27 -3.31 8.41
C PRO A 77 -0.94 -4.01 8.12
N ASP A 78 -0.17 -3.41 7.22
CA ASP A 78 1.21 -3.82 6.99
C ASP A 78 2.05 -3.37 8.21
N GLU A 79 3.04 -4.17 8.60
CA GLU A 79 3.85 -3.90 9.79
C GLU A 79 5.33 -3.86 9.45
N LEU A 80 6.03 -2.90 10.04
CA LEU A 80 7.49 -2.91 10.16
C LEU A 80 7.82 -3.22 11.61
N ARG A 81 8.47 -4.35 11.84
CA ARG A 81 8.91 -4.81 13.15
C ARG A 81 10.41 -4.70 13.25
N VAL A 82 10.89 -3.99 14.26
CA VAL A 82 12.30 -4.00 14.62
C VAL A 82 12.50 -5.17 15.59
N LEU A 83 13.16 -6.23 15.12
CA LEU A 83 13.45 -7.44 15.88
C LEU A 83 14.76 -7.24 16.63
N GLY A 84 14.67 -6.66 17.82
CA GLY A 84 15.85 -6.28 18.61
C GLY A 84 16.67 -5.22 17.89
N GLU A 85 17.95 -5.48 17.71
CA GLU A 85 18.91 -4.51 17.19
C GLU A 85 19.45 -4.84 15.80
N GLU A 86 19.13 -6.04 15.30
CA GLU A 86 19.83 -6.67 14.18
C GLU A 86 18.98 -6.69 12.91
N TYR A 87 17.65 -6.76 13.04
CA TYR A 87 16.78 -6.99 11.89
C TYR A 87 15.55 -6.10 11.88
N ILE A 88 15.20 -5.62 10.68
CA ILE A 88 13.91 -5.03 10.37
C ILE A 88 13.11 -6.03 9.55
N GLN A 89 12.00 -6.50 10.11
CA GLN A 89 11.07 -7.40 9.43
C GLN A 89 9.86 -6.63 8.90
N TYR A 90 9.59 -6.78 7.61
CA TYR A 90 8.37 -6.31 6.98
C TYR A 90 7.34 -7.44 6.90
N ARG A 91 6.14 -7.17 7.43
CA ARG A 91 4.99 -8.06 7.35
C ARG A 91 3.91 -7.44 6.48
N LEU A 92 3.50 -8.15 5.43
CA LEU A 92 2.38 -7.76 4.58
C LEU A 92 1.14 -8.53 5.05
N TRP A 93 0.05 -7.81 5.34
CA TRP A 93 -1.19 -8.42 5.84
C TRP A 93 -0.95 -9.42 7.00
N GLY A 94 -0.11 -9.03 7.96
CA GLY A 94 0.22 -9.86 9.12
C GLY A 94 1.13 -11.05 8.82
N LYS A 95 1.59 -11.30 7.60
CA LYS A 95 2.56 -12.38 7.28
C LYS A 95 3.95 -11.81 7.06
N PRO A 96 5.02 -12.41 7.62
CA PRO A 96 6.38 -11.98 7.31
C PRO A 96 6.68 -12.21 5.84
N VAL A 97 7.26 -11.22 5.19
CA VAL A 97 7.55 -11.25 3.75
C VAL A 97 9.03 -11.00 3.50
N LEU A 98 9.60 -10.00 4.19
CA LEU A 98 10.97 -9.56 4.00
C LEU A 98 11.61 -9.31 5.37
N THR A 99 12.87 -9.66 5.54
CA THR A 99 13.67 -9.30 6.73
C THR A 99 15.03 -8.80 6.27
N VAL A 100 15.34 -7.57 6.66
CA VAL A 100 16.53 -6.82 6.27
C VAL A 100 17.41 -6.63 7.50
N PRO A 101 18.69 -7.06 7.46
CA PRO A 101 19.64 -6.74 8.52
C PRO A 101 19.88 -5.24 8.62
N THR A 102 19.91 -4.68 9.83
CA THR A 102 20.13 -3.24 10.07
C THR A 102 21.47 -2.77 9.50
N LYS A 103 22.51 -3.61 9.57
CA LYS A 103 23.83 -3.33 8.97
C LYS A 103 23.80 -3.18 7.45
N SER A 104 22.82 -3.80 6.78
CA SER A 104 22.64 -3.70 5.33
C SER A 104 21.94 -2.41 4.91
N ILE A 105 21.46 -1.58 5.85
CA ILE A 105 20.78 -0.31 5.58
C ILE A 105 21.85 0.80 5.51
N ALA A 106 21.87 1.52 4.39
CA ALA A 106 22.75 2.67 4.18
C ALA A 106 22.09 3.96 4.68
N SER A 107 20.81 4.14 4.36
CA SER A 107 20.02 5.28 4.84
C SER A 107 18.53 4.97 4.80
N MET A 108 17.79 5.61 5.69
CA MET A 108 16.34 5.55 5.74
C MET A 108 15.77 6.96 5.71
N LYS A 109 14.72 7.18 4.91
CA LYS A 109 14.03 8.47 4.85
C LYS A 109 12.52 8.27 4.83
N HIS A 110 11.81 9.17 5.49
CA HIS A 110 10.37 9.30 5.31
C HIS A 110 10.10 10.10 4.03
N ILE A 111 9.32 9.53 3.12
CA ILE A 111 8.85 10.22 1.93
C ILE A 111 7.44 10.73 2.21
N GLU A 112 7.23 12.02 1.97
CA GLU A 112 5.94 12.67 2.11
C GLU A 112 5.55 13.35 0.80
N GLY A 113 4.73 12.68 -0.01
CA GLY A 113 4.06 13.24 -1.18
C GLY A 113 2.57 12.91 -1.11
N GLY A 114 1.69 13.83 -1.54
CA GLY A 114 0.23 13.76 -1.30
C GLY A 114 -0.38 12.35 -1.27
N TYR A 115 -0.32 11.62 -2.39
CA TYR A 115 -0.82 10.24 -2.50
C TYR A 115 0.25 9.16 -2.26
N ARG A 116 1.52 9.54 -2.12
CA ARG A 116 2.69 8.65 -1.99
C ARG A 116 3.49 9.05 -0.76
N TYR A 117 3.28 8.34 0.33
CA TYR A 117 4.09 8.51 1.54
C TYR A 117 4.41 7.14 2.13
N GLY A 118 5.49 7.10 2.89
CA GLY A 118 6.00 5.85 3.44
C GLY A 118 7.45 5.99 3.88
N ILE A 119 8.04 4.85 4.24
CA ILE A 119 9.43 4.74 4.62
C ILE A 119 10.21 4.19 3.42
N ALA A 120 11.24 4.89 3.00
CA ALA A 120 12.16 4.43 1.97
C ALA A 120 13.51 4.07 2.61
N MET A 121 14.12 3.00 2.13
CA MET A 121 15.42 2.51 2.58
C MET A 121 16.32 2.30 1.37
N ASN A 122 17.55 2.81 1.47
CA ASN A 122 18.65 2.42 0.59
C ASN A 122 19.50 1.39 1.29
N LEU A 123 19.91 0.38 0.55
CA LEU A 123 20.79 -0.68 1.03
C LEU A 123 22.24 -0.29 0.77
N ARG A 124 23.15 -0.83 1.59
CA ARG A 124 24.58 -0.75 1.32
C ARG A 124 24.93 -1.67 0.15
N HIS A 125 25.80 -1.19 -0.72
CA HIS A 125 26.34 -1.95 -1.83
C HIS A 125 27.88 -1.97 -1.69
N PRO A 126 28.51 -3.14 -1.52
CA PRO A 126 27.92 -4.49 -1.44
C PRO A 126 27.09 -4.71 -0.16
N ILE A 127 26.10 -5.62 -0.24
CA ILE A 127 25.24 -5.97 0.90
C ILE A 127 26.06 -6.82 1.89
N PRO A 128 26.26 -6.36 3.14
CA PRO A 128 27.13 -7.07 4.09
C PRO A 128 26.49 -8.36 4.64
N GLU A 129 25.17 -8.40 4.75
CA GLU A 129 24.44 -9.55 5.31
C GLU A 129 23.20 -9.91 4.47
N LYS A 130 22.94 -11.21 4.30
CA LYS A 130 21.88 -11.73 3.44
C LYS A 130 20.48 -11.30 3.90
N ILE A 131 19.72 -10.76 2.97
CA ILE A 131 18.29 -10.44 3.15
C ILE A 131 17.47 -11.73 3.09
N VAL A 132 16.53 -11.90 4.02
CA VAL A 132 15.69 -13.10 4.11
C VAL A 132 14.30 -12.81 3.56
N ILE A 133 13.91 -13.57 2.53
CA ILE A 133 12.56 -13.54 1.96
C ILE A 133 11.79 -14.72 2.55
N HIS A 134 10.65 -14.44 3.20
CA HIS A 134 9.86 -15.45 3.89
C HIS A 134 8.73 -16.01 3.03
N ASP A 135 8.15 -15.20 2.14
CA ASP A 135 7.05 -15.62 1.28
C ASP A 135 7.59 -15.97 -0.13
N PRO A 136 7.49 -17.23 -0.58
CA PRO A 136 7.94 -17.62 -1.93
C PRO A 136 7.12 -16.96 -3.05
N LYS A 137 5.92 -16.45 -2.75
CA LYS A 137 5.12 -15.67 -3.71
C LYS A 137 5.56 -14.22 -3.80
N PHE A 138 6.39 -13.75 -2.85
CA PHE A 138 6.96 -12.42 -2.90
C PHE A 138 8.17 -12.40 -3.83
N SER A 139 8.06 -11.59 -4.88
CA SER A 139 9.14 -11.37 -5.82
C SER A 139 9.91 -10.12 -5.41
N ASP A 140 11.10 -10.34 -4.88
CA ASP A 140 12.02 -9.29 -4.43
C ASP A 140 12.41 -8.35 -5.58
N GLU A 141 12.74 -8.91 -6.75
CA GLU A 141 13.02 -8.13 -7.97
C GLU A 141 11.87 -7.17 -8.33
N LYS A 142 10.62 -7.65 -8.29
CA LYS A 142 9.45 -6.81 -8.57
C LYS A 142 9.27 -5.74 -7.50
N PHE A 143 9.58 -6.04 -6.24
CA PHE A 143 9.49 -5.08 -5.15
C PHE A 143 10.55 -3.99 -5.28
N HIS A 144 11.80 -4.36 -5.55
CA HIS A 144 12.90 -3.44 -5.84
C HIS A 144 12.60 -2.56 -7.06
N ALA A 145 12.20 -3.16 -8.19
CA ALA A 145 11.86 -2.40 -9.39
C ALA A 145 10.71 -1.42 -9.16
N GLN A 146 9.69 -1.80 -8.38
CA GLN A 146 8.59 -0.91 -8.01
C GLN A 146 9.04 0.21 -7.07
N SER A 147 9.92 -0.10 -6.11
CA SER A 147 10.46 0.88 -5.15
C SER A 147 11.32 1.92 -5.87
N ALA A 148 12.22 1.46 -6.73
CA ALA A 148 13.07 2.29 -7.57
C ALA A 148 12.24 3.18 -8.50
N LYS A 149 11.25 2.61 -9.22
CA LYS A 149 10.35 3.38 -10.11
C LYS A 149 9.54 4.44 -9.37
N ARG A 150 9.16 4.19 -8.11
CA ARG A 150 8.29 5.11 -7.35
C ARG A 150 9.06 6.22 -6.65
N THR A 151 10.27 5.93 -6.19
CA THR A 151 10.98 6.76 -5.22
C THR A 151 12.47 6.93 -5.50
N GLY A 152 13.07 6.08 -6.34
CA GLY A 152 14.52 6.02 -6.54
C GLY A 152 15.29 5.30 -5.44
N TYR A 153 14.59 4.63 -4.51
CA TYR A 153 15.19 3.86 -3.41
C TYR A 153 15.07 2.37 -3.66
N ASP A 154 15.97 1.60 -3.03
CA ASP A 154 16.00 0.14 -3.13
C ASP A 154 14.71 -0.48 -2.58
N LEU A 155 14.28 -0.06 -1.40
CA LEU A 155 13.08 -0.57 -0.74
C LEU A 155 12.15 0.58 -0.35
N PHE A 156 10.87 0.47 -0.70
CA PHE A 156 9.85 1.44 -0.32
C PHE A 156 8.64 0.78 0.33
N PHE A 157 8.40 1.13 1.59
CA PHE A 157 7.29 0.66 2.41
C PHE A 157 6.19 1.74 2.45
N PRO A 158 5.10 1.56 1.69
CA PRO A 158 4.06 2.59 1.58
C PRO A 158 3.19 2.67 2.83
N TYR A 159 2.55 3.84 3.03
CA TYR A 159 1.56 4.09 4.08
C TYR A 159 2.09 4.10 5.51
N PHE A 160 3.40 4.24 5.70
CA PHE A 160 3.98 4.47 7.03
C PHE A 160 4.03 5.97 7.35
N SER A 161 3.56 6.33 8.54
CA SER A 161 3.51 7.72 8.99
C SER A 161 4.89 8.23 9.42
N ARG A 162 5.07 9.56 9.43
CA ARG A 162 6.30 10.19 9.92
C ARG A 162 6.58 9.84 11.39
N GLN A 163 5.54 9.76 12.22
CA GLN A 163 5.67 9.31 13.61
C GLN A 163 6.19 7.87 13.71
N GLY A 164 5.69 6.98 12.84
CA GLY A 164 6.19 5.61 12.73
C GLY A 164 7.66 5.57 12.35
N PHE A 165 8.07 6.38 11.36
CA PHE A 165 9.47 6.53 10.98
C PHE A 165 10.34 7.04 12.14
N THR A 166 9.94 8.11 12.83
CA THR A 166 10.72 8.67 13.94
C THR A 166 10.96 7.65 15.05
N ARG A 167 10.00 6.75 15.33
CA ARG A 167 10.18 5.66 16.29
C ARG A 167 11.26 4.66 15.88
N ILE A 168 11.38 4.36 14.58
CA ILE A 168 12.41 3.45 14.04
C ILE A 168 13.76 4.18 13.96
N ALA A 169 13.77 5.37 13.39
CA ALA A 169 14.97 6.17 13.16
C ALA A 169 15.65 6.61 14.45
N PHE A 170 14.90 6.86 15.54
CA PHE A 170 15.48 7.18 16.85
C PHE A 170 16.38 6.05 17.37
N LEU A 171 16.03 4.78 17.10
CA LEU A 171 16.83 3.63 17.51
C LEU A 171 18.08 3.46 16.66
N GLU A 172 18.01 3.80 15.36
CA GLU A 172 19.18 3.83 14.49
C GLU A 172 20.13 4.99 14.86
N LEU A 173 19.60 6.16 15.25
CA LEU A 173 20.38 7.35 15.61
C LEU A 173 21.05 7.25 16.98
N ILE A 174 20.44 6.59 17.97
CA ILE A 174 21.10 6.30 19.27
C ILE A 174 22.38 5.46 19.06
N LYS A 175 22.53 4.79 17.92
CA LYS A 175 23.71 4.00 17.57
C LYS A 175 24.75 4.73 16.71
N SER A 176 24.50 5.97 16.29
CA SER A 176 25.49 6.79 15.57
C SER A 176 26.29 7.80 16.43
N PRO A 177 26.37 7.77 17.77
CA PRO A 177 27.40 8.52 18.46
C PRO A 177 28.72 7.74 18.35
N THR A 178 29.76 8.42 17.86
CA THR A 178 31.18 8.03 17.88
C THR A 178 31.60 6.89 16.95
N GLU A 179 31.92 7.24 15.71
CA GLU A 179 33.25 6.92 15.14
C GLU A 179 33.99 8.24 14.89
#